data_AF-A0A1Q8E9E8-F1
#
_entry.id   AF-A0A1Q8E9E8-F1
#
_cell.length_a   1.000
_cell.length_b   1.000
_cell.length_c   1.000
_cell.angle_alpha   90.00
_cell.angle_beta   90.00
_cell.angle_gamma   90.00
#
_symmetry.space_group_name_H-M   'P 1'
#
loop_
_entity.id
_entity.type
_entity.pdbx_description
1 polymer ?
#
loop_
_entity_poly.entity_id
_entity_poly.type
_entity_poly.pdbx_seq_one_letter_code
_entity_poly.pdbx_strand_id
1 'polypeptide(L)'
;MRNKGLLSATFEQSTKLVKKAEIMKYSNDLVTSMSFFKRLMLFLPILFILSLIYMIGVVLPLQIASADQTNLSMFTIRIISKIGLALSSWIEKLLILEGVLLIINLFPKANYAVQLMFGVLISIVLSLIGVLGILPLAIGLTVGAFGWIGFGLQLLVCIYLWKSLIISNIVQLKQRLYQGVPNGKDWGERLMIFIKKYGGILLLLAIVNRWTFNFGEMVKTRPDIFSFLYGWAFLLVASLMIFMMSMTLKNFVAAFYFFKYQKEYRQFFKVSNEQWYGKWRGKKMDKKKHKER
;
A
#
# COMPACT_ATOMS: atom_id res chain seq x y z
N MET A 1 7.47 27.39 14.98
CA MET A 1 7.62 25.90 15.03
C MET A 1 6.93 25.18 13.84
N ARG A 2 6.98 25.71 12.61
CA ARG A 2 6.01 25.34 11.55
C ARG A 2 6.47 24.24 10.57
N ASN A 3 7.62 23.59 10.79
CA ASN A 3 8.18 22.65 9.80
C ASN A 3 8.83 21.38 10.39
N LYS A 4 8.32 20.85 11.53
CA LYS A 4 8.81 19.56 12.03
C LYS A 4 8.31 18.41 11.13
N GLY A 5 9.26 17.70 10.53
CA GLY A 5 9.00 16.55 9.67
C GLY A 5 8.39 15.37 10.43
N LEU A 6 7.67 14.49 9.72
CA LEU A 6 7.06 13.30 10.33
C LEU A 6 8.11 12.32 10.91
N LEU A 7 9.34 12.34 10.38
CA LEU A 7 10.45 11.44 10.72
C LEU A 7 11.56 12.12 11.56
N SER A 8 11.28 13.34 12.04
CA SER A 8 12.25 14.19 12.75
C SER A 8 12.07 14.22 14.27
N ALA A 9 11.18 13.39 14.83
CA ALA A 9 10.87 13.44 16.26
C ALA A 9 12.02 12.88 17.09
N THR A 10 12.16 13.40 18.31
CA THR A 10 13.10 12.88 19.33
C THR A 10 12.60 11.56 19.90
N PHE A 11 13.45 10.85 20.64
CA PHE A 11 13.07 9.61 21.32
C PHE A 11 11.88 9.82 22.28
N GLU A 12 11.93 10.86 23.13
CA GLU A 12 10.87 11.20 24.08
C GLU A 12 9.52 11.49 23.38
N GLN A 13 9.56 12.09 22.19
CA GLN A 13 8.36 12.34 21.40
C GLN A 13 7.83 11.06 20.78
N SER A 14 8.72 10.17 20.30
CA SER A 14 8.32 8.93 19.65
C SER A 14 7.77 7.89 20.63
N THR A 15 8.08 7.94 21.93
CA THR A 15 7.47 7.03 22.94
C THR A 15 5.94 7.18 23.04
N LYS A 16 5.39 8.35 22.69
CA LYS A 16 3.94 8.59 22.60
C LYS A 16 3.27 7.80 21.48
N LEU A 17 4.04 7.41 20.46
CA LEU A 17 3.57 6.70 19.27
C LEU A 17 3.91 5.22 19.31
N VAL A 18 5.12 4.86 19.71
CA VAL A 18 5.60 3.48 19.72
C VAL A 18 5.24 2.81 21.05
N LYS A 19 4.30 1.86 21.01
CA LYS A 19 3.87 1.09 22.19
C LYS A 19 4.49 -0.30 22.18
N LYS A 20 5.02 -0.73 23.33
CA LYS A 20 5.64 -2.06 23.52
C LYS A 20 4.72 -3.20 23.09
N ALA A 21 3.45 -3.17 23.53
CA ALA A 21 2.49 -4.24 23.26
C ALA A 21 2.20 -4.42 21.76
N GLU A 22 2.19 -3.33 21.00
CA GLU A 22 1.96 -3.37 19.55
C GLU A 22 3.23 -3.81 18.83
N ILE A 23 4.36 -3.17 19.15
CA ILE A 23 5.58 -3.36 18.37
C ILE A 23 6.30 -4.67 18.69
N MET A 24 6.16 -5.20 19.89
CA MET A 24 6.80 -6.45 20.32
C MET A 24 5.88 -7.67 20.19
N LYS A 25 4.63 -7.50 19.72
CA LYS A 25 3.62 -8.57 19.65
C LYS A 25 4.14 -9.84 18.98
N TYR A 26 4.97 -9.67 17.96
CA TYR A 26 5.49 -10.76 17.13
C TYR A 26 7.00 -10.97 17.31
N SER A 27 7.62 -10.42 18.37
CA SER A 27 9.07 -10.49 18.55
C SER A 27 9.56 -11.93 18.70
N ASN A 28 8.79 -12.76 19.40
CA ASN A 28 9.14 -14.17 19.55
C ASN A 28 9.01 -14.90 18.21
N ASP A 29 7.93 -14.71 17.47
CA ASP A 29 7.71 -15.44 16.22
C ASP A 29 8.66 -15.01 15.10
N LEU A 30 8.93 -13.72 14.96
CA LEU A 30 9.75 -13.16 13.86
C LEU A 30 11.26 -13.32 14.09
N VAL A 31 11.72 -13.37 15.35
CA VAL A 31 13.16 -13.39 15.68
C VAL A 31 13.63 -14.69 16.32
N THR A 32 12.77 -15.42 17.05
CA THR A 32 13.29 -16.43 17.98
C THR A 32 13.38 -17.87 17.48
N SER A 33 12.65 -18.30 16.45
CA SER A 33 12.53 -19.77 16.28
C SER A 33 12.09 -20.30 14.91
N MET A 34 11.76 -19.46 13.93
CA MET A 34 11.35 -20.01 12.64
C MET A 34 12.55 -20.62 11.94
N SER A 35 12.53 -21.96 11.81
CA SER A 35 13.45 -22.69 10.94
C SER A 35 13.39 -22.10 9.53
N PHE A 36 14.48 -22.27 8.77
CA PHE A 36 14.52 -21.85 7.37
C PHE A 36 13.26 -22.32 6.61
N PHE A 37 12.83 -23.56 6.85
CA PHE A 37 11.63 -24.12 6.24
C PHE A 37 10.33 -23.39 6.65
N LYS A 38 10.16 -22.99 7.92
CA LYS A 38 9.01 -22.19 8.34
C LYS A 38 9.00 -20.80 7.69
N ARG A 39 10.17 -20.17 7.53
CA ARG A 39 10.31 -18.89 6.82
C ARG A 39 9.93 -19.03 5.35
N LEU A 40 10.36 -20.12 4.72
CA LEU A 40 10.01 -20.45 3.33
C LEU A 40 8.50 -20.65 3.17
N MET A 41 7.86 -21.40 4.06
CA MET A 41 6.41 -21.65 4.00
C MET A 41 5.59 -20.36 4.17
N LEU A 42 6.07 -19.39 4.96
CA LEU A 42 5.42 -18.08 5.08
C LEU A 42 5.48 -17.24 3.80
N PHE A 43 6.38 -17.54 2.87
CA PHE A 43 6.47 -16.85 1.59
C PHE A 43 5.57 -17.46 0.53
N LEU A 44 5.06 -18.68 0.70
CA LEU A 44 4.23 -19.33 -0.29
C LEU A 44 2.97 -18.51 -0.66
N PRO A 45 2.22 -17.92 0.30
CA PRO A 45 1.11 -17.03 -0.05
C PRO A 45 1.56 -15.76 -0.77
N ILE A 46 2.73 -15.23 -0.41
CA ILE A 46 3.29 -14.03 -1.06
C ILE A 46 3.66 -14.35 -2.50
N LEU A 47 4.33 -15.47 -2.76
CA LEU A 47 4.69 -15.93 -4.10
C LEU A 47 3.44 -16.17 -4.97
N PHE A 48 2.38 -16.73 -4.39
CA PHE A 48 1.10 -16.88 -5.08
C PHE A 48 0.52 -15.52 -5.49
N ILE A 49 0.51 -14.54 -4.57
CA ILE A 49 0.06 -13.16 -4.87
C ILE A 49 0.94 -12.52 -5.95
N LEU A 50 2.26 -12.68 -5.88
CA LEU A 50 3.18 -12.13 -6.89
C LEU A 50 2.94 -12.73 -8.27
N SER A 51 2.64 -14.03 -8.35
CA SER A 51 2.25 -14.69 -9.60
C SER A 51 0.96 -14.08 -10.17
N LEU A 52 -0.06 -13.87 -9.34
CA LEU A 52 -1.29 -13.22 -9.79
C LEU A 52 -1.05 -11.79 -10.28
N ILE A 53 -0.19 -11.02 -9.60
CA ILE A 53 0.15 -9.67 -10.03
C ILE A 53 0.92 -9.69 -11.36
N TYR A 54 1.84 -10.63 -11.55
CA TYR A 54 2.53 -10.82 -12.83
C TYR A 54 1.54 -11.17 -13.94
N MET A 55 0.61 -12.09 -13.69
CA MET A 55 -0.43 -12.47 -14.66
C MET A 55 -1.31 -11.29 -15.05
N ILE A 56 -1.79 -10.50 -14.08
CA ILE A 56 -2.71 -9.38 -14.34
C ILE A 56 -1.97 -8.15 -14.88
N GLY A 57 -0.79 -7.85 -14.36
CA GLY A 57 -0.07 -6.61 -14.63
C GLY A 57 0.89 -6.68 -15.82
N VAL A 58 1.32 -7.88 -16.22
CA VAL A 58 2.32 -8.07 -17.29
C VAL A 58 1.78 -8.95 -18.41
N VAL A 59 1.30 -10.16 -18.09
CA VAL A 59 0.86 -11.13 -19.10
C VAL A 59 -0.45 -10.71 -19.75
N LEU A 60 -1.45 -10.33 -18.96
CA LEU A 60 -2.78 -9.95 -19.47
C LEU A 60 -2.72 -8.79 -20.47
N PRO A 61 -2.03 -7.65 -20.21
CA PRO A 61 -1.90 -6.55 -21.17
C PRO A 61 -1.30 -6.95 -22.52
N LEU A 62 -0.39 -7.94 -22.52
CA LEU A 62 0.24 -8.48 -23.72
C LEU A 62 -0.74 -9.38 -24.48
N GLN A 63 -1.40 -10.32 -23.79
CA GLN A 63 -2.32 -11.28 -24.41
C GLN A 63 -3.57 -10.63 -24.99
N ILE A 64 -4.15 -9.65 -24.28
CA ILE A 64 -5.35 -8.96 -24.77
C ILE A 64 -5.04 -8.05 -25.97
N ALA A 65 -3.78 -7.65 -26.16
CA ALA A 65 -3.37 -6.86 -27.33
C ALA A 65 -3.47 -7.67 -28.62
N SER A 66 -3.23 -8.98 -28.53
CA SER A 66 -3.23 -9.94 -29.63
C SER A 66 -4.50 -10.79 -29.71
N ALA A 67 -5.52 -10.50 -28.88
CA ALA A 67 -6.74 -11.31 -28.83
C ALA A 67 -7.75 -10.86 -29.88
N ASP A 68 -8.16 -11.77 -30.76
CA ASP A 68 -9.14 -11.51 -31.82
C ASP A 68 -10.59 -11.46 -31.31
N GLN A 69 -10.90 -12.16 -30.21
CA GLN A 69 -12.22 -12.16 -29.60
C GLN A 69 -12.14 -12.07 -28.09
N THR A 70 -12.95 -11.18 -27.52
CA THR A 70 -13.04 -10.93 -26.08
C THR A 70 -14.44 -10.45 -25.72
N ASN A 71 -14.83 -10.62 -24.46
CA ASN A 71 -16.11 -10.12 -23.94
C ASN A 71 -16.09 -8.61 -23.64
N LEU A 72 -14.96 -7.93 -23.88
CA LEU A 72 -14.79 -6.50 -23.65
C LEU A 72 -14.75 -5.76 -24.97
N SER A 73 -15.16 -4.50 -24.97
CA SER A 73 -15.02 -3.66 -26.16
C SER A 73 -13.54 -3.49 -26.55
N MET A 74 -13.27 -3.42 -27.86
CA MET A 74 -11.91 -3.19 -28.38
C MET A 74 -11.30 -1.89 -27.81
N PHE A 75 -12.13 -0.87 -27.53
CA PHE A 75 -11.69 0.36 -26.88
C PHE A 75 -11.19 0.12 -25.46
N THR A 76 -11.95 -0.61 -24.64
CA THR A 76 -11.56 -1.01 -23.27
C THR A 76 -10.22 -1.75 -23.30
N ILE A 77 -10.07 -2.71 -24.21
CA ILE A 77 -8.86 -3.53 -24.34
C ILE A 77 -7.64 -2.71 -24.70
N ARG A 78 -7.78 -1.79 -25.67
CA ARG A 78 -6.69 -0.89 -26.05
C ARG A 78 -6.21 -0.05 -24.87
N ILE A 79 -7.11 0.40 -24.00
CA ILE A 79 -6.74 1.15 -22.79
C ILE A 79 -5.99 0.26 -21.80
N ILE A 80 -6.54 -0.92 -21.47
CA ILE A 80 -5.90 -1.87 -20.54
C ILE A 80 -4.51 -2.23 -21.06
N SER A 81 -4.40 -2.59 -22.34
CA SER A 81 -3.15 -2.97 -22.98
C SER A 81 -2.14 -1.83 -23.00
N LYS A 82 -2.54 -0.62 -23.45
CA LYS A 82 -1.61 0.52 -23.57
C LYS A 82 -1.06 0.95 -22.20
N ILE A 83 -1.93 1.07 -21.19
CA ILE A 83 -1.50 1.42 -19.82
C ILE A 83 -0.68 0.28 -19.22
N GLY A 84 -1.13 -0.96 -19.41
CA GLY A 84 -0.45 -2.15 -18.89
C GLY A 84 0.96 -2.29 -19.43
N LEU A 85 1.13 -2.28 -20.75
CA LEU A 85 2.45 -2.36 -21.40
C LEU A 85 3.39 -1.22 -20.96
N ALA A 86 2.88 -0.01 -20.74
CA ALA A 86 3.67 1.10 -20.22
C ALA A 86 4.16 0.87 -18.77
N LEU A 87 3.40 0.11 -17.97
CA LEU A 87 3.74 -0.22 -16.59
C LEU A 87 4.47 -1.57 -16.44
N SER A 88 4.37 -2.50 -17.39
CA SER A 88 4.93 -3.85 -17.30
C SER A 88 6.41 -3.85 -16.93
N SER A 89 7.23 -3.04 -17.59
CA SER A 89 8.67 -2.96 -17.30
C SER A 89 8.98 -2.46 -15.88
N TRP A 90 8.10 -1.63 -15.30
CA TRP A 90 8.25 -1.18 -13.91
C TRP A 90 7.80 -2.28 -12.94
N ILE A 91 6.70 -2.97 -13.25
CA ILE A 91 6.18 -4.09 -12.47
C ILE A 91 7.22 -5.20 -12.39
N GLU A 92 7.83 -5.60 -13.51
CA GLU A 92 8.89 -6.63 -13.56
C GLU A 92 10.09 -6.26 -12.68
N LYS A 93 10.59 -5.03 -12.80
CA LYS A 93 11.71 -4.55 -11.96
C LYS A 93 11.38 -4.59 -10.47
N LEU A 94 10.15 -4.23 -10.10
CA LEU A 94 9.70 -4.28 -8.72
C LEU A 94 9.49 -5.73 -8.23
N LEU A 95 8.99 -6.63 -9.08
CA LEU A 95 8.88 -8.06 -8.77
C LEU A 95 10.26 -8.68 -8.50
N ILE A 96 11.27 -8.33 -9.30
CA ILE A 96 12.65 -8.76 -9.08
C ILE A 96 13.17 -8.21 -7.73
N LEU A 97 12.93 -6.92 -7.46
CA LEU A 97 13.30 -6.31 -6.18
C LEU A 97 12.63 -7.04 -5.00
N GLU A 98 11.34 -7.31 -5.09
CA GLU A 98 10.58 -8.06 -4.06
C GLU A 98 11.16 -9.46 -3.86
N GLY A 99 11.46 -10.18 -4.94
CA GLY A 99 12.11 -11.49 -4.88
C GLY A 99 13.46 -11.44 -4.16
N VAL A 100 14.30 -10.45 -4.47
CA VAL A 100 15.59 -10.22 -3.78
C VAL A 100 15.37 -9.93 -2.29
N LEU A 101 14.38 -9.09 -1.95
CA LEU A 101 14.04 -8.80 -0.56
C LEU A 101 13.58 -10.05 0.19
N LEU A 102 12.73 -10.89 -0.41
CA LEU A 102 12.29 -12.16 0.19
C LEU A 102 13.46 -13.12 0.43
N ILE A 103 14.38 -13.25 -0.54
CA ILE A 103 15.59 -14.08 -0.39
C ILE A 103 16.44 -13.56 0.77
N ILE A 104 16.68 -12.25 0.82
CA ILE A 104 17.41 -11.64 1.94
C ILE A 104 16.68 -11.93 3.26
N ASN A 105 15.35 -11.90 3.30
CA ASN A 105 14.55 -12.15 4.50
C ASN A 105 14.63 -13.59 5.04
N LEU A 106 15.04 -14.57 4.23
CA LEU A 106 15.29 -15.94 4.69
C LEU A 106 16.36 -15.98 5.79
N PHE A 107 17.34 -15.08 5.70
CA PHE A 107 18.44 -15.01 6.67
C PHE A 107 18.04 -14.25 7.93
N PRO A 108 18.38 -14.76 9.13
CA PRO A 108 18.08 -14.10 10.39
C PRO A 108 18.83 -12.76 10.48
N LYS A 109 18.10 -11.69 10.81
CA LYS A 109 18.66 -10.35 10.93
C LYS A 109 19.43 -10.16 12.24
N ALA A 110 20.15 -9.04 12.36
CA ALA A 110 20.99 -8.77 13.52
C ALA A 110 20.16 -8.68 14.82
N ASN A 111 19.00 -8.04 14.76
CA ASN A 111 18.07 -7.89 15.89
C ASN A 111 16.63 -7.69 15.39
N TYR A 112 15.69 -7.65 16.33
CA TYR A 112 14.27 -7.48 16.06
C TYR A 112 13.89 -6.17 15.36
N ALA A 113 14.51 -5.04 15.73
CA ALA A 113 14.22 -3.77 15.09
C ALA A 113 14.58 -3.77 13.59
N VAL A 114 15.70 -4.39 13.22
CA VAL A 114 16.09 -4.60 11.81
C VAL A 114 15.08 -5.50 11.10
N GLN A 115 14.69 -6.62 11.71
CA GLN A 115 13.71 -7.56 11.13
C GLN A 115 12.35 -6.90 10.89
N LEU A 116 11.88 -6.10 11.84
CA LEU A 116 10.60 -5.39 11.74
C LEU A 116 10.61 -4.37 10.60
N MET A 117 11.65 -3.53 10.53
CA MET A 117 11.78 -2.55 9.43
C MET A 117 11.87 -3.21 8.07
N PHE A 118 12.58 -4.32 7.99
CA PHE A 118 12.69 -5.09 6.75
C PHE A 118 11.34 -5.66 6.32
N GLY A 119 10.54 -6.19 7.25
CA GLY A 119 9.18 -6.66 6.96
C GLY A 119 8.23 -5.54 6.51
N VAL A 120 8.35 -4.34 7.09
CA VAL A 120 7.61 -3.17 6.61
C VAL A 120 8.03 -2.77 5.20
N LEU A 121 9.33 -2.79 4.90
CA LEU A 121 9.84 -2.44 3.57
C LEU A 121 9.35 -3.40 2.49
N ILE A 122 9.38 -4.71 2.75
CA ILE A 122 8.75 -5.75 1.91
C ILE A 122 7.26 -5.41 1.68
N SER A 123 6.53 -5.13 2.76
CA SER A 123 5.09 -4.81 2.66
C SER A 123 4.80 -3.56 1.81
N ILE A 124 5.67 -2.55 1.85
CA ILE A 124 5.56 -1.33 1.04
C ILE A 124 5.77 -1.67 -0.44
N VAL A 125 6.82 -2.42 -0.77
CA VAL A 125 7.14 -2.81 -2.15
C VAL A 125 6.04 -3.70 -2.72
N LEU A 126 5.57 -4.71 -1.98
CA LEU A 126 4.43 -5.54 -2.35
C LEU A 126 3.17 -4.72 -2.63
N SER A 127 2.85 -3.75 -1.77
CA SER A 127 1.70 -2.86 -1.96
C SER A 127 1.83 -2.03 -3.24
N LEU A 128 3.03 -1.50 -3.53
CA LEU A 128 3.30 -0.73 -4.74
C LEU A 128 3.12 -1.58 -6.00
N ILE A 129 3.64 -2.81 -6.01
CA ILE A 129 3.50 -3.76 -7.13
C ILE A 129 2.03 -4.11 -7.33
N GLY A 130 1.30 -4.40 -6.26
CA GLY A 130 -0.13 -4.69 -6.30
C GLY A 130 -0.94 -3.55 -6.91
N VAL A 131 -0.67 -2.29 -6.50
CA VAL A 131 -1.31 -1.10 -7.09
C VAL A 131 -1.02 -1.01 -8.58
N LEU A 132 0.25 -1.05 -8.98
CA LEU A 132 0.64 -0.88 -10.37
C LEU A 132 0.11 -2.00 -11.27
N GLY A 133 0.05 -3.24 -10.76
CA GLY A 133 -0.42 -4.39 -11.52
C GLY A 133 -1.91 -4.37 -11.83
N ILE A 134 -2.76 -3.95 -10.88
CA ILE A 134 -4.22 -3.95 -11.08
C ILE A 134 -4.75 -2.66 -11.72
N LEU A 135 -3.98 -1.57 -11.66
CA LEU A 135 -4.38 -0.24 -12.13
C LEU A 135 -4.79 -0.20 -13.62
N PRO A 136 -4.08 -0.83 -14.57
CA PRO A 136 -4.48 -0.84 -15.98
C PRO A 136 -5.88 -1.41 -16.20
N LEU A 137 -6.17 -2.55 -15.54
CA LEU A 137 -7.47 -3.21 -15.61
C LEU A 137 -8.56 -2.31 -15.03
N ALA A 138 -8.32 -1.75 -13.84
CA ALA A 138 -9.30 -0.92 -13.15
C ALA A 138 -9.63 0.37 -13.93
N ILE A 139 -8.62 1.06 -14.48
CA ILE A 139 -8.80 2.23 -15.34
C ILE A 139 -9.52 1.84 -16.62
N GLY A 140 -9.08 0.79 -17.31
CA GLY A 140 -9.65 0.38 -18.59
C GLY A 140 -11.12 0.02 -18.47
N LEU A 141 -11.51 -0.78 -17.47
CA LEU A 141 -12.91 -1.13 -17.20
C LEU A 141 -13.78 0.10 -16.92
N THR A 142 -13.25 1.04 -16.13
CA THR A 142 -13.95 2.28 -15.75
C THR A 142 -14.16 3.21 -16.94
N VAL A 143 -13.10 3.45 -17.72
CA VAL A 143 -13.18 4.29 -18.93
C VAL A 143 -14.01 3.61 -20.01
N GLY A 144 -13.95 2.29 -20.13
CA GLY A 144 -14.82 1.52 -21.01
C GLY A 144 -16.30 1.78 -20.72
N ALA A 145 -16.69 1.70 -19.45
CA ALA A 145 -18.05 1.83 -18.97
C ALA A 145 -18.57 3.27 -18.91
N PHE A 146 -17.83 4.17 -18.27
CA PHE A 146 -18.27 5.54 -17.97
C PHE A 146 -17.56 6.62 -18.80
N GLY A 147 -16.60 6.23 -19.63
CA GLY A 147 -15.79 7.19 -20.38
C GLY A 147 -14.75 7.92 -19.52
N TRP A 148 -14.02 8.84 -20.15
CA TRP A 148 -12.99 9.63 -19.48
C TRP A 148 -13.56 10.64 -18.49
N ILE A 149 -14.75 11.18 -18.78
CA ILE A 149 -15.44 12.10 -17.86
C ILE A 149 -15.82 11.36 -16.58
N GLY A 150 -16.44 10.17 -16.69
CA GLY A 150 -16.80 9.36 -15.54
C GLY A 150 -15.59 8.91 -14.73
N PHE A 151 -14.50 8.53 -15.39
CA PHE A 151 -13.23 8.25 -14.73
C PHE A 151 -12.70 9.47 -13.95
N GLY A 152 -12.75 10.66 -14.54
CA GLY A 152 -12.36 11.91 -13.86
C GLY A 152 -13.17 12.19 -12.60
N LEU A 153 -14.47 11.93 -12.63
CA LEU A 153 -15.33 12.05 -11.44
C LEU A 153 -14.95 11.05 -10.34
N GLN A 154 -14.68 9.79 -10.69
CA GLN A 154 -14.20 8.80 -9.71
C GLN A 154 -12.84 9.21 -9.13
N LEU A 155 -11.96 9.79 -9.94
CA LEU A 155 -10.65 10.30 -9.49
C LEU A 155 -10.79 11.43 -8.46
N LEU A 156 -11.77 12.32 -8.61
CA LEU A 156 -12.08 13.34 -7.58
C LEU A 156 -12.48 12.70 -6.24
N VAL A 157 -13.24 11.61 -6.27
CA VAL A 157 -13.58 10.84 -5.05
C VAL A 157 -12.32 10.20 -4.46
N CYS A 158 -11.42 9.67 -5.28
CA CYS A 158 -10.15 9.12 -4.80
C CYS A 158 -9.24 10.20 -4.18
N ILE A 159 -9.20 11.41 -4.74
CA ILE A 159 -8.47 12.55 -4.15
C ILE A 159 -9.03 12.90 -2.76
N TYR A 160 -10.36 12.88 -2.60
CA TYR A 160 -10.99 13.04 -1.30
C TYR A 160 -10.54 11.96 -0.31
N LEU A 161 -10.61 10.69 -0.71
CA LEU A 161 -10.21 9.55 0.13
C LEU A 161 -8.73 9.66 0.52
N TRP A 162 -7.86 10.06 -0.41
CA TRP A 162 -6.45 10.31 -0.13
C TRP A 162 -6.26 11.37 0.96
N LYS A 163 -6.94 12.51 0.86
CA LYS A 163 -6.91 13.52 1.93
C LYS A 163 -7.42 12.93 3.25
N SER A 164 -8.58 12.29 3.21
CA SER A 164 -9.29 11.82 4.41
C SER A 164 -8.52 10.73 5.16
N LEU A 165 -7.86 9.83 4.44
CA LEU A 165 -7.17 8.69 5.03
C LEU A 165 -5.67 8.94 5.18
N ILE A 166 -4.97 9.40 4.15
CA ILE A 166 -3.51 9.56 4.18
C ILE A 166 -3.12 10.85 4.90
N ILE A 167 -3.61 11.99 4.43
CA ILE A 167 -3.21 13.30 4.99
C ILE A 167 -3.69 13.44 6.44
N SER A 168 -4.93 13.02 6.73
CA SER A 168 -5.43 12.99 8.12
C SER A 168 -4.55 12.13 9.02
N ASN A 169 -4.16 10.93 8.59
CA ASN A 169 -3.24 10.09 9.38
C ASN A 169 -1.90 10.78 9.60
N ILE A 170 -1.31 11.43 8.60
CA ILE A 170 -0.05 12.17 8.78
C ILE A 170 -0.21 13.27 9.83
N VAL A 171 -1.30 14.02 9.79
CA VAL A 171 -1.61 15.08 10.77
C VAL A 171 -1.78 14.49 12.17
N GLN A 172 -2.56 13.41 12.31
CA GLN A 172 -2.76 12.72 13.59
C GLN A 172 -1.44 12.19 14.17
N LEU A 173 -0.58 11.60 13.33
CA LEU A 173 0.74 11.11 13.76
C LEU A 173 1.62 12.29 14.22
N LYS A 174 1.65 13.40 13.47
CA LYS A 174 2.37 14.61 13.88
C LYS A 174 1.84 15.19 15.19
N GLN A 175 0.52 15.19 15.40
CA GLN A 175 -0.09 15.68 16.64
C GLN A 175 0.31 14.82 17.85
N ARG A 176 0.29 13.49 17.70
CA ARG A 176 0.75 12.56 18.75
C ARG A 176 2.23 12.78 19.09
N LEU A 177 3.06 13.06 18.09
CA LEU A 177 4.49 13.29 18.28
C LEU A 177 4.80 14.64 18.93
N TYR A 178 4.18 15.73 18.46
CA TYR A 178 4.66 17.08 18.76
C TYR A 178 3.78 17.93 19.67
N GLN A 179 2.51 17.58 19.93
CA GLN A 179 1.50 18.39 20.65
C GLN A 179 1.37 19.84 20.09
N GLY A 180 0.17 20.21 19.61
CA GLY A 180 -0.08 21.58 19.12
C GLY A 180 0.34 21.87 17.67
N VAL A 181 0.46 20.85 16.81
CA VAL A 181 0.49 21.09 15.36
C VAL A 181 -0.93 21.49 14.92
N PRO A 182 -1.17 22.74 14.50
CA PRO A 182 -2.51 23.20 14.15
C PRO A 182 -3.05 22.35 13.00
N ASN A 183 -4.35 22.01 13.08
CA ASN A 183 -5.06 21.44 11.95
C ASN A 183 -4.92 22.42 10.78
N GLY A 184 -4.27 21.99 9.70
CA GLY A 184 -4.24 22.77 8.47
C GLY A 184 -5.66 22.99 7.94
N LYS A 185 -5.84 24.03 7.12
CA LYS A 185 -7.13 24.37 6.49
C LYS A 185 -7.75 23.13 5.84
N ASP A 186 -8.97 22.77 6.25
CA ASP A 186 -9.65 21.59 5.74
C ASP A 186 -10.26 21.85 4.35
N TRP A 187 -9.46 21.73 3.31
CA TRP A 187 -9.93 21.80 1.93
C TRP A 187 -10.78 20.58 1.53
N GLY A 188 -10.66 19.47 2.27
CA GLY A 188 -11.41 18.24 2.01
C GLY A 188 -12.89 18.40 2.34
N GLU A 189 -13.25 19.29 3.28
CA GLU A 189 -14.63 19.58 3.63
C GLU A 189 -15.40 20.21 2.46
N ARG A 190 -14.80 21.19 1.77
CA ARG A 190 -15.40 21.81 0.58
C ARG A 190 -15.63 20.80 -0.54
N LEU A 191 -14.63 19.95 -0.78
CA LEU A 191 -14.72 18.91 -1.80
C LEU A 191 -15.75 17.85 -1.40
N MET A 192 -15.86 17.48 -0.12
CA MET A 192 -16.89 16.58 0.39
C MET A 192 -18.30 17.15 0.17
N ILE A 193 -18.52 18.43 0.49
CA ILE A 193 -19.80 19.10 0.26
C ILE A 193 -20.14 19.06 -1.24
N PHE A 194 -19.17 19.34 -2.11
CA PHE A 194 -19.35 19.26 -3.55
C PHE A 194 -19.73 17.84 -4.02
N ILE A 195 -19.01 16.80 -3.58
CA ILE A 195 -19.32 15.40 -3.94
C ILE A 195 -20.69 14.99 -3.40
N LYS A 196 -21.03 15.33 -2.15
CA LYS A 196 -22.34 15.00 -1.57
C LYS A 196 -23.50 15.68 -2.30
N LYS A 197 -23.31 16.93 -2.72
CA LYS A 197 -24.35 17.74 -3.36
C LYS A 197 -24.52 17.41 -4.85
N TYR A 198 -23.41 17.16 -5.56
CA TYR A 198 -23.42 17.05 -7.03
C TYR A 198 -22.92 15.71 -7.56
N GLY A 199 -22.28 14.88 -6.76
CA GLY A 199 -21.63 13.64 -7.22
C GLY A 199 -22.59 12.67 -7.91
N GLY A 200 -23.80 12.46 -7.35
CA GLY A 200 -24.81 11.60 -7.98
C GLY A 200 -25.31 12.13 -9.31
N ILE A 201 -25.58 13.45 -9.40
CA ILE A 201 -26.04 14.11 -10.62
C ILE A 201 -24.94 14.06 -11.69
N LEU A 202 -23.69 14.39 -11.32
CA LEU A 202 -22.55 14.35 -12.23
C LEU A 202 -22.31 12.94 -12.78
N LEU A 203 -22.48 11.91 -11.94
CA LEU A 203 -22.33 10.53 -12.36
C LEU A 203 -23.46 10.09 -13.31
N LEU A 204 -24.70 10.46 -13.01
CA LEU A 204 -25.82 10.21 -13.92
C LEU A 204 -25.61 10.91 -15.27
N LEU A 205 -25.15 12.17 -15.25
CA LEU A 205 -24.79 12.90 -16.48
C LEU A 205 -23.63 12.23 -17.22
N ALA A 206 -22.64 11.67 -16.53
CA ALA A 206 -21.55 10.92 -17.16
C ALA A 206 -22.06 9.64 -17.84
N ILE A 207 -22.98 8.89 -17.20
CA ILE A 207 -23.62 7.72 -17.79
C ILE A 207 -24.44 8.10 -19.02
N VAL A 208 -25.29 9.13 -18.91
CA VAL A 208 -26.11 9.61 -20.04
C VAL A 208 -25.22 10.10 -21.17
N ASN A 209 -24.19 10.89 -20.87
CA ASN A 209 -23.20 11.33 -21.86
C ASN A 209 -22.57 10.14 -22.58
N ARG A 210 -22.10 9.14 -21.84
CA ARG A 210 -21.45 7.96 -22.42
C ARG A 210 -22.41 7.11 -23.26
N TRP A 211 -23.69 7.08 -22.92
CA TRP A 211 -24.70 6.32 -23.67
C TRP A 211 -25.16 7.06 -24.94
N THR A 212 -25.34 8.38 -24.87
CA THR A 212 -26.06 9.16 -25.90
C THR A 212 -25.16 10.11 -26.69
N PHE A 213 -24.42 10.98 -26.01
CA PHE A 213 -23.74 12.12 -26.65
C PHE A 213 -22.26 11.88 -26.99
N ASN A 214 -21.56 11.08 -26.18
CA ASN A 214 -20.12 10.79 -26.28
C ASN A 214 -19.22 12.04 -26.28
N PHE A 215 -19.56 13.09 -25.53
CA PHE A 215 -18.68 14.25 -25.40
C PHE A 215 -17.40 13.89 -24.64
N GLY A 216 -16.25 14.34 -25.15
CA GLY A 216 -14.94 14.09 -24.55
C GLY A 216 -14.39 12.67 -24.75
N GLU A 217 -15.09 11.82 -25.50
CA GLU A 217 -14.67 10.44 -25.74
C GLU A 217 -13.83 10.29 -27.01
N MET A 218 -12.79 9.45 -26.93
CA MET A 218 -11.89 9.15 -28.05
C MET A 218 -12.53 8.21 -29.08
N VAL A 219 -13.59 7.50 -28.70
CA VAL A 219 -14.33 6.57 -29.57
C VAL A 219 -15.82 6.68 -29.27
N LYS A 220 -16.64 6.83 -30.33
CA LYS A 220 -18.11 6.98 -30.26
C LYS A 220 -18.82 5.63 -30.32
N THR A 221 -18.54 4.76 -29.36
CA THR A 221 -19.19 3.45 -29.22
C THR A 221 -20.04 3.42 -27.97
N ARG A 222 -21.28 2.92 -28.09
CA ARG A 222 -22.15 2.72 -26.93
C ARG A 222 -21.61 1.58 -26.05
N PRO A 223 -21.53 1.77 -24.73
CA PRO A 223 -21.14 0.72 -23.82
C PRO A 223 -22.25 -0.34 -23.68
N ASP A 224 -21.87 -1.57 -23.34
CA ASP A 224 -22.81 -2.61 -22.93
C ASP A 224 -23.42 -2.28 -21.55
N ILE A 225 -24.66 -2.69 -21.28
CA ILE A 225 -25.34 -2.45 -20.00
C ILE A 225 -24.57 -3.06 -18.84
N PHE A 226 -24.01 -4.26 -19.01
CA PHE A 226 -23.23 -4.92 -17.96
C PHE A 226 -21.92 -4.18 -17.66
N SER A 227 -21.48 -3.29 -18.55
CA SER A 227 -20.27 -2.49 -18.30
C SER A 227 -20.38 -1.55 -17.12
N PHE A 228 -21.58 -1.08 -16.80
CA PHE A 228 -21.80 -0.23 -15.65
C PHE A 228 -21.56 -0.95 -14.32
N LEU A 229 -21.60 -2.29 -14.29
CA LEU A 229 -21.25 -3.07 -13.10
C LEU A 229 -19.73 -3.02 -12.84
N TYR A 230 -18.93 -3.33 -13.86
CA TYR A 230 -17.47 -3.33 -13.73
C TYR A 230 -16.85 -1.93 -13.84
N GLY A 231 -17.60 -0.92 -14.26
CA GLY A 231 -17.16 0.48 -14.31
C GLY A 231 -16.76 1.06 -12.95
N TRP A 232 -17.18 0.43 -11.86
CA TRP A 232 -16.81 0.83 -10.49
C TRP A 232 -15.48 0.21 -10.02
N ALA A 233 -14.83 -0.61 -10.85
CA ALA A 233 -13.60 -1.30 -10.51
C ALA A 233 -12.51 -0.32 -10.05
N PHE A 234 -12.34 0.83 -10.71
CA PHE A 234 -11.36 1.82 -10.30
C PHE A 234 -11.64 2.37 -8.90
N LEU A 235 -12.86 2.83 -8.62
CA LEU A 235 -13.20 3.36 -7.31
C LEU A 235 -12.99 2.32 -6.20
N LEU A 236 -13.45 1.08 -6.41
CA LEU A 236 -13.26 -0.02 -5.47
C LEU A 236 -11.77 -0.26 -5.20
N VAL A 237 -10.99 -0.52 -6.26
CA VAL A 237 -9.56 -0.83 -6.18
C VAL A 237 -8.80 0.33 -5.54
N ALA A 238 -9.01 1.56 -6.00
CA ALA A 238 -8.33 2.74 -5.46
C ALA A 238 -8.68 2.95 -3.98
N SER A 239 -9.94 2.77 -3.57
CA SER A 239 -10.33 2.91 -2.17
C SER A 239 -9.63 1.89 -1.26
N LEU A 240 -9.57 0.62 -1.68
CA LEU A 240 -8.86 -0.45 -0.96
C LEU A 240 -7.37 -0.14 -0.87
N MET A 241 -6.75 0.32 -1.96
CA MET A 241 -5.33 0.64 -1.99
C MET A 241 -4.97 1.85 -1.12
N ILE A 242 -5.79 2.90 -1.13
CA ILE A 242 -5.62 4.06 -0.25
C ILE A 242 -5.76 3.64 1.22
N PHE A 243 -6.73 2.77 1.53
CA PHE A 243 -6.92 2.23 2.87
C PHE A 243 -5.71 1.40 3.35
N MET A 244 -5.22 0.48 2.51
CA MET A 244 -4.02 -0.31 2.78
C MET A 244 -2.79 0.58 3.00
N MET A 245 -2.57 1.57 2.14
CA MET A 245 -1.48 2.53 2.27
C MET A 245 -1.57 3.35 3.57
N SER A 246 -2.78 3.75 3.97
CA SER A 246 -3.08 4.43 5.23
C SER A 246 -2.65 3.60 6.44
N MET A 247 -2.91 2.28 6.42
CA MET A 247 -2.44 1.35 7.46
C MET A 247 -0.92 1.17 7.44
N THR A 248 -0.34 0.93 6.26
CA THR A 248 1.10 0.73 6.08
C THR A 248 1.90 1.95 6.55
N LEU A 249 1.38 3.17 6.33
CA LEU A 249 2.01 4.40 6.82
C LEU A 249 2.17 4.43 8.35
N LYS A 250 1.13 4.03 9.11
CA LYS A 250 1.20 4.00 10.58
C LYS A 250 2.25 3.01 11.06
N ASN A 251 2.25 1.82 10.47
CA ASN A 251 3.22 0.76 10.77
C ASN A 251 4.64 1.19 10.42
N PHE A 252 4.82 1.87 9.28
CA PHE A 252 6.10 2.42 8.86
C PHE A 252 6.64 3.46 9.84
N VAL A 253 5.83 4.43 10.25
CA VAL A 253 6.30 5.46 11.19
C VAL A 253 6.67 4.84 12.54
N ALA A 254 5.87 3.90 13.05
CA ALA A 254 6.18 3.20 14.30
C ALA A 254 7.47 2.37 14.21
N ALA A 255 7.61 1.57 13.15
CA ALA A 255 8.80 0.76 12.93
C ALA A 255 10.04 1.64 12.71
N PHE A 256 9.91 2.76 11.98
CA PHE A 256 10.99 3.69 11.71
C PHE A 256 11.58 4.25 13.02
N TYR A 257 10.72 4.75 13.92
CA TYR A 257 11.20 5.28 15.20
C TYR A 257 11.79 4.21 16.11
N PHE A 258 11.19 3.02 16.12
CA PHE A 258 11.72 1.89 16.87
C PHE A 258 13.09 1.46 16.38
N PHE A 259 13.33 1.47 15.08
CA PHE A 259 14.63 1.20 14.49
C PHE A 259 15.64 2.33 14.71
N LYS A 260 15.22 3.58 14.53
CA LYS A 260 16.05 4.77 14.73
C LYS A 260 16.61 4.84 16.15
N TYR A 261 15.77 4.59 17.15
CA TYR A 261 16.13 4.62 18.58
C TYR A 261 16.17 3.22 19.19
N GLN A 262 16.67 2.23 18.44
CA GLN A 262 16.60 0.82 18.82
C GLN A 262 17.31 0.50 20.15
N LYS A 263 18.36 1.24 20.54
CA LYS A 263 19.08 1.02 21.80
C LYS A 263 18.27 1.55 22.99
N GLU A 264 17.74 2.74 22.83
CA GLU A 264 16.92 3.47 23.80
C GLU A 264 15.60 2.72 24.03
N TYR A 265 14.92 2.28 22.97
CA TYR A 265 13.70 1.46 23.10
C TYR A 265 13.97 0.11 23.75
N ARG A 266 15.10 -0.53 23.47
CA ARG A 266 15.46 -1.79 24.14
C ARG A 266 15.59 -1.60 25.65
N GLN A 267 16.23 -0.53 26.08
CA GLN A 267 16.39 -0.19 27.50
C GLN A 267 15.04 0.21 28.12
N PHE A 268 14.32 1.13 27.47
CA PHE A 268 13.04 1.66 27.93
C PHE A 268 11.97 0.57 28.07
N PHE A 269 11.87 -0.34 27.11
CA PHE A 269 10.95 -1.48 27.17
C PHE A 269 11.48 -2.66 27.98
N LYS A 270 12.74 -2.63 28.46
CA LYS A 270 13.39 -3.74 29.17
C LYS A 270 13.25 -5.06 28.39
N VAL A 271 13.60 -5.04 27.10
CA VAL A 271 13.48 -6.21 26.21
C VAL A 271 14.58 -7.23 26.51
N SER A 272 14.21 -8.51 26.62
CA SER A 272 15.17 -9.59 26.90
C SER A 272 16.12 -9.85 25.72
N ASN A 273 17.27 -10.44 25.99
CA ASN A 273 18.23 -10.81 24.95
C ASN A 273 17.64 -11.82 23.95
N GLU A 274 16.80 -12.74 24.42
CA GLU A 274 16.07 -13.67 23.56
C GLU A 274 15.10 -12.94 22.63
N GLN A 275 14.27 -12.03 23.16
CA GLN A 275 13.32 -11.25 22.34
C GLN A 275 14.03 -10.36 21.32
N TRP A 276 15.21 -9.86 21.66
CA TRP A 276 15.93 -8.91 20.81
C TRP A 276 16.77 -9.57 19.72
N TYR A 277 17.45 -10.67 20.02
CA TYR A 277 18.43 -11.32 19.14
C TYR A 277 18.05 -12.72 18.68
N GLY A 278 17.00 -13.29 19.26
CA GLY A 278 16.56 -14.66 19.03
C GLY A 278 17.03 -15.60 20.13
N LYS A 279 16.32 -16.73 20.30
CA LYS A 279 16.52 -17.68 21.39
C LYS A 279 17.97 -18.17 21.49
N TRP A 280 18.57 -18.56 20.37
CA TRP A 280 19.94 -19.09 20.35
C TRP A 280 21.00 -18.03 20.67
N ARG A 281 20.95 -16.87 19.98
CA ARG A 281 21.92 -15.77 20.21
C ARG A 281 21.75 -15.16 21.59
N GLY A 282 20.51 -14.97 22.04
CA GLY A 282 20.16 -14.45 23.35
C GLY A 282 20.73 -15.31 24.49
N LYS A 283 20.46 -16.62 24.46
CA LYS A 283 21.01 -17.58 25.45
C LYS A 283 22.53 -17.57 25.49
N LYS A 284 23.20 -17.48 24.32
CA LYS A 284 24.66 -17.42 24.26
C LYS A 284 25.21 -16.15 24.93
N MET A 285 24.53 -15.02 24.77
CA MET A 285 24.90 -13.76 25.43
C MET A 285 24.64 -13.78 26.93
N ASP A 286 23.51 -14.33 27.37
CA ASP A 286 23.20 -14.46 28.81
C ASP A 286 24.22 -15.36 29.51
N LYS A 287 24.57 -16.51 28.90
CA LYS A 287 25.61 -17.41 29.43
C LYS A 287 26.98 -16.76 29.55
N LYS A 288 27.37 -15.88 28.61
CA LYS A 288 28.65 -15.14 28.71
C LYS A 288 28.63 -14.16 29.88
N LYS A 289 27.55 -13.39 30.02
CA LYS A 289 27.39 -12.42 31.09
C LYS A 289 27.39 -13.04 32.50
N HIS A 290 26.91 -14.28 32.63
CA HIS A 290 27.00 -15.04 33.87
C HIS A 290 28.39 -15.62 34.18
N LYS A 291 29.28 -15.74 33.18
CA LYS A 291 30.66 -16.18 33.38
C LYS A 291 31.64 -15.04 33.72
N GLU A 292 31.24 -13.80 33.42
CA GLU A 292 32.02 -12.57 33.67
C GLU A 292 31.64 -11.88 34.99
N ARG A 293 30.66 -12.42 35.72
CA ARG A 293 30.24 -12.00 37.06
C ARG A 293 30.67 -13.03 38.08
#